data_AF-A0A5N6L602-F1
#
_entry.id   AF-A0A5N6L602-F1
#
_cell.length_a   1.000
_cell.length_b   1.000
_cell.length_c   1.000
_cell.angle_alpha   90.00
_cell.angle_beta   90.00
_cell.angle_gamma   90.00
#
_symmetry.space_group_name_H-M   'P 1'
#
loop_
_entity.id
_entity.type
_entity.pdbx_description
1 polymer ?
#
loop_
_entity_poly.entity_id
_entity_poly.type
_entity_poly.pdbx_seq_one_letter_code
_entity_poly.pdbx_strand_id
1 'polypeptide(L)'
;MVMVFTMNGKDQVDQAVMRPGRVDVHIEFPACDFSAFKSLASSYLGVKDHKLFPQVEEIFQTRASLSHAKIGEIMISNRGSPSWALKSVISALQNQH
;
A
#
# COMPACT_ATOMS: atom_id res chain seq x y z
N MET A 1 2.28 -23.47 17.72
CA MET A 1 1.75 -22.15 18.08
C MET A 1 2.47 -21.12 17.23
N VAL A 2 1.78 -20.48 16.29
CA VAL A 2 2.36 -19.39 15.48
C VAL A 2 1.90 -18.09 16.14
N MET A 3 2.85 -17.28 16.60
CA MET A 3 2.57 -15.96 17.17
C MET A 3 2.93 -14.90 16.13
N VAL A 4 1.97 -14.03 15.80
CA VAL A 4 2.15 -12.93 14.86
C VAL A 4 2.10 -11.63 15.65
N PHE A 5 3.20 -10.86 15.61
CA PHE A 5 3.31 -9.55 16.25
C PHE A 5 3.38 -8.48 15.16
N THR A 6 2.35 -7.64 15.05
CA THR A 6 2.31 -6.49 14.14
C THR A 6 2.63 -5.22 14.90
N MET A 7 3.63 -4.46 14.44
CA MET A 7 4.09 -3.22 15.08
C MET A 7 4.19 -2.10 14.05
N ASN A 8 3.65 -0.92 14.38
CA ASN A 8 3.45 0.18 13.43
C ASN A 8 4.62 1.17 13.32
N GLY A 9 5.76 0.89 13.98
CA GLY A 9 6.92 1.79 13.99
C GLY A 9 8.14 1.14 14.62
N LYS A 10 9.32 1.32 13.99
CA LYS A 10 10.61 0.74 14.40
C LYS A 10 11.17 1.32 15.72
N ASP A 11 10.55 2.38 16.25
CA ASP A 11 11.10 3.21 17.33
C ASP A 11 10.92 2.63 18.75
N GLN A 12 10.04 1.65 18.95
CA GLN A 12 9.77 1.06 20.27
C GLN A 12 10.27 -0.38 20.44
N VAL A 13 11.16 -0.87 19.56
CA VAL A 13 11.70 -2.23 19.72
C VAL A 13 12.91 -2.18 20.64
N ASP A 14 12.69 -2.56 21.91
CA ASP A 14 13.75 -2.91 22.82
C ASP A 14 14.60 -4.03 22.17
N GLN A 15 15.89 -3.74 21.99
CA GLN A 15 16.86 -4.57 21.26
C GLN A 15 16.98 -6.01 21.84
N ALA A 16 16.39 -6.27 23.01
CA ALA A 16 16.29 -7.57 23.64
C ALA A 16 15.30 -8.55 22.95
N VAL A 17 14.29 -8.08 22.22
CA VAL A 17 13.31 -8.95 21.51
C VAL A 17 13.89 -9.53 20.22
N MET A 18 14.89 -8.87 19.64
CA MET A 18 15.58 -9.24 18.39
C MET A 18 16.60 -10.38 18.56
N ARG A 19 16.68 -11.02 19.74
CA ARG A 19 17.61 -12.13 19.95
C ARG A 19 17.16 -13.39 19.18
N PRO A 20 18.09 -14.07 18.48
CA PRO A 20 17.78 -15.28 17.75
C PRO A 20 17.18 -16.34 18.69
N GLY A 21 16.02 -16.91 18.31
CA GLY A 21 15.29 -17.93 19.09
C GLY A 21 13.86 -17.55 19.51
N ARG A 22 13.38 -16.32 19.30
CA ARG A 22 12.00 -15.88 19.61
C ARG A 22 11.22 -15.27 18.43
N VAL A 23 11.91 -14.65 17.47
CA VAL A 23 11.31 -14.11 16.23
C VAL A 23 12.25 -14.49 15.08
N ASP A 24 11.79 -15.36 14.19
CA ASP A 24 12.60 -15.91 13.08
C ASP A 24 12.43 -15.09 11.79
N VAL A 25 11.32 -14.36 11.66
CA VAL A 25 10.94 -13.65 10.43
C VAL A 25 10.55 -12.21 10.73
N HIS A 26 11.31 -11.27 10.16
CA HIS A 26 10.92 -9.86 10.08
C HIS A 26 10.28 -9.58 8.72
N ILE A 27 9.01 -9.19 8.74
CA ILE A 27 8.30 -8.71 7.57
C ILE A 27 8.17 -7.20 7.73
N GLU A 28 9.01 -6.45 7.02
CA GLU A 28 8.82 -5.01 6.90
C GLU A 28 7.64 -4.77 5.96
N PHE A 29 6.71 -3.91 6.37
CA PHE A 29 5.60 -3.46 5.53
C PHE A 29 5.99 -2.11 4.92
N PRO A 30 6.65 -2.09 3.75
CA PRO A 30 6.99 -0.84 3.09
C PRO A 30 5.73 -0.05 2.75
N ALA A 31 5.91 1.25 2.50
CA ALA A 31 4.85 2.09 1.95
C ALA A 31 4.36 1.52 0.61
N CYS A 32 3.17 1.92 0.15
CA CYS A 32 2.65 1.35 -1.10
C CYS A 32 3.49 1.86 -2.27
N ASP A 33 4.13 0.93 -2.98
CA ASP A 33 4.82 1.21 -4.25
C ASP A 33 3.86 1.05 -5.43
N PHE A 34 4.25 1.57 -6.59
CA PHE A 34 3.45 1.43 -7.81
C PHE A 34 3.20 -0.03 -8.20
N SER A 35 4.15 -0.93 -7.94
CA SER A 35 3.96 -2.38 -8.16
C SER A 35 2.86 -2.94 -7.25
N ALA A 36 2.84 -2.55 -5.97
CA ALA A 36 1.80 -2.96 -5.04
C ALA A 36 0.43 -2.38 -5.45
N PHE A 37 0.40 -1.12 -5.89
CA PHE A 37 -0.79 -0.50 -6.46
C PHE A 37 -1.33 -1.29 -7.67
N LYS A 38 -0.49 -1.72 -8.61
CA LYS A 38 -0.94 -2.56 -9.75
C LYS A 38 -1.57 -3.86 -9.28
N SER A 39 -0.96 -4.52 -8.28
CA SER A 39 -1.53 -5.73 -7.69
C SER A 39 -2.89 -5.47 -7.06
N LEU A 40 -3.06 -4.36 -6.33
CA LEU A 40 -4.35 -3.95 -5.75
C LEU A 40 -5.37 -3.63 -6.87
N ALA A 41 -4.98 -2.88 -7.90
CA ALA A 41 -5.86 -2.56 -9.02
C ALA A 41 -6.31 -3.81 -9.78
N SER A 42 -5.41 -4.76 -10.01
CA SER A 42 -5.75 -6.04 -10.63
C SER A 42 -6.62 -6.89 -9.71
N SER A 43 -6.42 -6.86 -8.39
CA SER A 43 -7.17 -7.68 -7.44
C SER A 43 -8.58 -7.12 -7.16
N TYR A 44 -8.73 -5.80 -7.05
CA TYR A 44 -10.00 -5.16 -6.69
C TYR A 44 -10.82 -4.73 -7.90
N LEU A 45 -10.17 -4.24 -8.95
CA LEU A 45 -10.84 -3.69 -10.13
C LEU A 45 -10.75 -4.63 -11.34
N GLY A 46 -9.92 -5.69 -11.29
CA GLY A 46 -9.67 -6.55 -12.43
C GLY A 46 -8.89 -5.88 -13.56
N VAL A 47 -8.26 -4.72 -13.29
CA VAL A 47 -7.57 -3.92 -14.30
C VAL A 47 -6.07 -4.14 -14.23
N LYS A 48 -5.52 -4.68 -15.32
CA LYS A 48 -4.07 -4.92 -15.47
C LYS A 48 -3.32 -3.73 -16.05
N ASP A 49 -3.99 -2.93 -16.86
CA ASP A 49 -3.42 -1.72 -17.46
C ASP A 49 -4.52 -0.67 -17.64
N HIS A 50 -4.18 0.58 -17.39
CA HIS A 50 -5.08 1.71 -17.60
C HIS A 50 -4.29 2.94 -17.99
N LYS A 51 -4.90 3.82 -18.79
CA LYS A 51 -4.31 5.11 -19.21
C LYS A 51 -3.89 6.04 -18.05
N LEU A 52 -4.33 5.74 -16.83
CA LEU A 52 -4.05 6.52 -15.62
C LEU A 52 -2.89 5.93 -14.80
N PHE A 53 -2.42 4.72 -15.14
CA PHE A 53 -1.28 4.09 -14.49
C PHE A 53 0.01 4.93 -14.56
N PRO A 54 0.42 5.49 -15.72
CA PRO A 54 1.59 6.36 -15.76
C PRO A 54 1.44 7.61 -14.88
N GLN A 55 0.22 8.17 -14.78
CA GLN A 55 -0.04 9.31 -13.90
C GLN A 55 0.08 8.93 -12.41
N VAL A 56 -0.40 7.74 -12.03
CA VAL A 56 -0.23 7.22 -10.68
C VAL A 56 1.25 6.94 -10.39
N GLU A 57 1.99 6.37 -11.33
CA GLU A 57 3.43 6.12 -11.22
C GLU A 57 4.22 7.41 -10.97
N GLU A 58 3.92 8.48 -11.71
CA GLU A 58 4.52 9.80 -11.54
C GLU A 58 4.27 10.36 -10.12
N ILE A 59 3.05 10.21 -9.61
CA ILE A 59 2.69 10.66 -8.25
C ILE A 59 3.46 9.87 -7.18
N PHE A 60 3.59 8.54 -7.35
CA PHE A 60 4.42 7.72 -6.47
C PHE A 60 5.91 8.10 -6.54
N GLN A 61 6.43 8.46 -7.72
CA GLN A 61 7.81 8.97 -7.87
C GLN A 61 8.02 10.33 -7.18
N THR A 62 6.99 11.16 -7.07
CA THR A 62 7.06 12.52 -6.51
C THR A 62 7.03 12.54 -4.97
N ARG A 63 7.05 11.37 -4.30
CA ARG A 63 6.95 11.14 -2.83
C ARG A 63 5.55 11.11 -2.22
N ALA A 64 4.49 11.07 -3.01
CA ALA A 64 3.16 10.77 -2.47
C ALA A 64 3.00 9.24 -2.36
N SER A 65 3.04 8.71 -1.14
CA SER A 65 2.77 7.28 -0.89
C SER A 65 1.70 7.13 0.17
N LEU A 66 0.55 6.60 -0.24
CA LEU A 66 -0.53 6.21 0.65
C LEU A 66 -0.29 4.80 1.20
N SER A 67 -0.90 4.50 2.35
CA SER A 67 -0.94 3.12 2.85
C SER A 67 -1.74 2.22 1.89
N HIS A 68 -1.29 0.97 1.77
CA HIS A 68 -1.98 -0.10 1.05
C HIS A 68 -3.48 -0.18 1.40
N ALA A 69 -3.81 0.01 2.68
CA ALA A 69 -5.18 -0.01 3.17
C ALA A 69 -6.03 1.12 2.55
N LYS A 70 -5.48 2.33 2.45
CA LYS A 70 -6.21 3.49 1.94
C LYS A 70 -6.46 3.38 0.44
N ILE A 71 -5.47 2.92 -0.31
CA ILE A 71 -5.61 2.64 -1.75
C ILE A 71 -6.67 1.56 -1.98
N GLY A 72 -6.60 0.46 -1.22
CA GLY A 72 -7.58 -0.62 -1.28
C GLY A 72 -9.00 -0.14 -0.97
N GLU A 73 -9.18 0.67 0.08
CA GLU A 73 -10.47 1.25 0.45
C GLU A 73 -11.09 2.07 -0.70
N ILE A 74 -10.29 2.93 -1.35
CA ILE A 74 -10.75 3.75 -2.48
C ILE A 74 -11.11 2.85 -3.67
N MET A 75 -10.30 1.83 -3.97
CA MET A 75 -10.59 0.90 -5.06
C MET A 75 -11.87 0.09 -4.81
N ILE A 76 -12.07 -0.42 -3.60
CA ILE A 76 -13.27 -1.18 -3.23
C ILE A 76 -14.51 -0.28 -3.29
N SER A 77 -14.42 0.94 -2.75
CA SER A 77 -15.52 1.91 -2.75
C SER A 77 -15.94 2.30 -4.16
N ASN A 78 -14.98 2.33 -5.10
CA ASN A 78 -15.19 2.72 -6.49
C ASN A 78 -15.12 1.54 -7.47
N ARG A 79 -15.32 0.30 -6.99
CA ARG A 79 -15.18 -0.94 -7.79
C ARG A 79 -16.07 -0.99 -9.03
N GLY A 80 -17.17 -0.23 -9.04
CA GLY A 80 -18.10 -0.18 -10.17
C GLY A 80 -17.53 0.54 -11.41
N SER A 81 -16.49 1.36 -11.24
CA SER A 81 -15.88 2.13 -12.33
C SER A 81 -14.37 2.21 -12.11
N PRO A 82 -13.56 1.37 -12.79
CA PRO A 82 -12.11 1.37 -12.60
C PRO A 82 -11.48 2.73 -12.91
N SER A 83 -11.94 3.42 -13.94
CA SER A 83 -11.47 4.76 -14.31
C SER A 83 -11.72 5.79 -13.20
N TRP A 84 -12.84 5.65 -12.47
CA TRP A 84 -13.18 6.53 -11.36
C TRP A 84 -12.37 6.18 -10.12
N ALA A 85 -12.23 4.89 -9.79
CA ALA A 85 -11.37 4.42 -8.71
C ALA A 85 -9.94 4.96 -8.82
N LEU A 86 -9.34 4.87 -10.02
CA LEU A 86 -7.99 5.38 -10.27
C LEU A 86 -7.90 6.90 -10.09
N LYS A 87 -8.89 7.66 -10.60
CA LYS A 87 -8.96 9.12 -10.37
C LYS A 87 -9.09 9.47 -8.89
N SER A 88 -9.91 8.73 -8.14
CA SER A 88 -10.05 8.93 -6.70
C SER A 88 -8.74 8.63 -5.96
N VAL A 89 -7.98 7.60 -6.37
CA VAL A 89 -6.66 7.34 -5.79
C VAL A 89 -5.70 8.48 -6.09
N ILE A 90 -5.65 8.97 -7.33
CA ILE A 90 -4.83 10.13 -7.71
C ILE A 90 -5.19 11.35 -6.86
N SER A 91 -6.48 11.65 -6.71
CA SER A 91 -6.93 12.77 -5.89
C SER A 91 -6.58 12.61 -4.41
N ALA A 92 -6.68 11.40 -3.87
CA ALA A 92 -6.29 11.10 -2.50
C ALA A 92 -4.77 11.20 -2.28
N LEU A 93 -3.96 10.77 -3.25
CA LEU A 93 -2.51 10.92 -3.22
C LEU A 93 -2.11 12.40 -3.25
N GLN A 94 -2.82 13.22 -4.02
CA GLN A 94 -2.59 14.68 -4.09
C GLN A 94 -3.09 15.43 -2.84
N ASN A 95 -4.08 14.89 -2.12
CA ASN A 95 -4.65 15.52 -0.91
C ASN A 95 -3.88 15.22 0.39
N GLN A 96 -2.80 14.41 0.36
CA GLN A 96 -1.99 14.15 1.55
C GLN A 96 -0.95 15.26 1.86
N HIS A 97 -1.29 16.53 1.61
CA HIS A 97 -0.45 17.68 1.96
C HIS A 97 -0.93 18.35 3.25
#